data_AF-A0A844QCL4-F1
#
_entry.id   AF-A0A844QCL4-F1
#
_cell.length_a   1.000
_cell.length_b   1.000
_cell.length_c   1.000
_cell.angle_alpha   90.00
_cell.angle_beta   90.00
_cell.angle_gamma   90.00
#
_symmetry.space_group_name_H-M   'P 1'
#
loop_
_entity.id
_entity.type
_entity.pdbx_description
1 polymer ?
#
loop_
_entity_poly.entity_id
_entity_poly.type
_entity_poly.pdbx_seq_one_letter_code
_entity_poly.pdbx_strand_id
1 'polypeptide(L)'
;MFDTMDGETGVLHMTVGALLFAAALSVTPLAAQGLDSEKAIDTIVGSDVVEEEQQAAAEPERIVKAIENTAQNAREVRRKFNLERIDIVFLPDAAENRAPSEIDGKLKEYAEEIADLRREIEGNAMLYHAIDSRSVMVKDVLAVEFDGQNGATVFAAAKPVR
;
A
#
# COMPACT_ATOMS: atom_id res chain seq x y z
N MET A 1 87.36 27.30 -19.15
CA MET A 1 86.67 26.46 -18.15
C MET A 1 85.48 27.28 -17.69
N PHE A 2 84.33 27.09 -18.36
CA PHE A 2 83.19 28.05 -18.40
C PHE A 2 83.62 29.43 -18.96
N ASP A 3 82.83 30.19 -19.71
CA ASP A 3 81.45 30.65 -19.45
C ASP A 3 80.85 31.29 -20.74
N THR A 4 79.52 31.39 -20.87
CA THR A 4 78.71 32.17 -21.87
C THR A 4 79.03 31.98 -23.39
N MET A 5 78.13 32.06 -24.39
CA MET A 5 76.70 32.32 -24.57
C MET A 5 76.37 31.82 -26.02
N ASP A 6 75.14 31.73 -26.57
CA ASP A 6 73.79 32.14 -26.17
C ASP A 6 72.74 31.24 -26.89
N GLY A 7 71.44 31.48 -26.67
CA GLY A 7 70.35 31.34 -27.64
C GLY A 7 69.96 29.96 -28.20
N GLU A 8 68.79 29.45 -27.76
CA GLU A 8 67.60 29.40 -28.64
C GLU A 8 66.30 29.15 -27.84
N THR A 9 65.18 29.67 -28.35
CA THR A 9 63.90 29.73 -27.64
C THR A 9 63.07 28.46 -27.79
N GLY A 10 62.84 27.74 -26.68
CA GLY A 10 61.91 26.61 -26.60
C GLY A 10 60.77 26.86 -25.62
N VAL A 11 59.72 27.56 -26.05
CA VAL A 11 58.50 27.76 -25.24
C VAL A 11 57.64 26.50 -25.30
N LEU A 12 57.58 25.71 -24.21
CA LEU A 12 56.33 25.05 -23.82
C LEU A 12 56.28 24.61 -22.34
N HIS A 13 55.34 25.22 -21.60
CA HIS A 13 54.38 24.63 -20.65
C HIS A 13 54.66 23.22 -20.06
N MET A 14 54.39 22.92 -18.78
CA MET A 14 53.74 23.72 -17.73
C MET A 14 54.07 23.10 -16.36
N THR A 15 54.21 23.94 -15.34
CA THR A 15 54.35 23.50 -13.94
C THR A 15 53.06 22.86 -13.41
N VAL A 16 53.06 21.54 -13.19
CA VAL A 16 52.02 20.88 -12.39
C VAL A 16 52.41 21.00 -10.92
N GLY A 17 51.87 22.03 -10.26
CA GLY A 17 52.12 22.29 -8.85
C GLY A 17 51.45 21.24 -7.95
N ALA A 18 52.22 20.65 -7.05
CA ALA A 18 51.67 19.81 -6.00
C ALA A 18 50.99 20.69 -4.93
N LEU A 19 49.69 20.48 -4.73
CA LEU A 19 48.94 21.05 -3.59
C LEU A 19 47.93 20.02 -3.06
N LEU A 20 48.45 19.12 -2.24
CA LEU A 20 47.66 18.37 -1.28
C LEU A 20 47.46 19.27 -0.04
N PHE A 21 46.25 19.76 0.18
CA PHE A 21 45.87 20.33 1.47
C PHE A 21 44.49 19.81 1.89
N ALA A 22 44.40 19.38 3.15
CA ALA A 22 43.24 18.68 3.67
C ALA A 22 42.09 19.64 4.02
N ALA A 23 40.86 19.23 3.72
CA ALA A 23 39.66 19.72 4.37
C ALA A 23 38.94 18.52 5.00
N ALA A 24 38.97 18.45 6.33
CA ALA A 24 38.40 17.34 7.08
C ALA A 24 36.90 17.54 7.32
N LEU A 25 36.15 16.43 7.30
CA LEU A 25 34.94 16.19 8.07
C LEU A 25 33.81 17.24 7.95
N SER A 26 33.12 17.22 6.79
CA SER A 26 31.69 17.54 6.74
C SER A 26 30.89 16.24 6.67
N VAL A 27 30.87 15.47 7.75
CA VAL A 27 29.88 14.40 7.91
C VAL A 27 28.55 15.09 8.21
N THR A 28 27.86 15.53 7.14
CA THR A 28 26.45 15.83 7.26
C THR A 28 25.77 14.58 7.81
N PRO A 29 24.92 14.68 8.85
CA PRO A 29 23.99 13.61 9.11
C PRO A 29 23.13 13.53 7.84
N LEU A 30 23.40 12.52 7.02
CA LEU A 30 22.47 12.11 5.99
C LEU A 30 21.21 11.79 6.77
N ALA A 31 20.23 12.70 6.70
CA ALA A 31 18.94 12.46 7.29
C ALA A 31 18.42 11.22 6.60
N ALA A 32 18.54 10.08 7.29
CA ALA A 32 17.76 8.92 7.01
C ALA A 32 16.32 9.38 7.22
N GLN A 33 15.72 9.89 6.15
CA GLN A 33 14.29 9.99 5.99
C GLN A 33 13.80 8.55 6.01
N GLY A 34 13.67 8.01 7.22
CA GLY A 34 12.73 6.94 7.46
C GLY A 34 11.43 7.40 6.83
N LEU A 35 10.84 6.52 6.03
CA LEU A 35 9.57 6.77 5.36
C LEU A 35 8.46 6.72 6.41
N ASP A 36 8.47 7.73 7.27
CA ASP A 36 7.60 7.88 8.43
C ASP A 36 6.29 8.49 7.96
N SER A 37 5.53 7.69 7.23
CA SER A 37 4.16 7.99 6.83
C SER A 37 3.47 6.77 6.21
N GLU A 38 2.42 6.31 6.85
CA GLU A 38 1.34 5.55 6.19
C GLU A 38 0.89 6.27 4.91
N LYS A 39 0.85 7.62 4.93
CA LYS A 39 0.55 8.46 3.75
C LYS A 39 1.47 8.22 2.55
N ALA A 40 2.73 7.83 2.75
CA ALA A 40 3.60 7.46 1.63
C ALA A 40 3.21 6.11 1.04
N ILE A 41 2.74 5.17 1.87
CA ILE A 41 2.20 3.87 1.43
C ILE A 41 0.88 4.09 0.66
N ASP A 42 -0.05 4.88 1.19
CA ASP A 42 -1.32 5.25 0.52
C ASP A 42 -1.05 5.82 -0.89
N THR A 43 -0.08 6.75 -1.01
CA THR A 43 0.25 7.40 -2.28
C THR A 43 0.87 6.45 -3.32
N ILE A 44 1.57 5.39 -2.91
CA ILE A 44 2.29 4.47 -3.82
C ILE A 44 1.33 3.59 -4.66
N VAL A 45 0.11 3.33 -4.18
CA VAL A 45 -0.90 2.52 -4.87
C VAL A 45 -1.79 3.38 -5.80
N GLY A 46 -1.84 4.69 -5.58
CA GLY A 46 -2.69 5.61 -6.35
C GLY A 46 -4.15 5.68 -5.88
N SER A 47 -4.43 5.19 -4.67
CA SER A 47 -5.76 5.12 -4.04
C SER A 47 -5.65 5.57 -2.59
N ASP A 48 -6.54 6.47 -2.13
CA ASP A 48 -6.59 6.84 -0.71
C ASP A 48 -7.20 5.67 0.09
N VAL A 49 -6.41 5.01 0.95
CA VAL A 49 -6.88 3.91 1.82
C VAL A 49 -7.29 4.47 3.17
N VAL A 50 -8.58 4.39 3.49
CA VAL A 50 -9.16 4.88 4.74
C VAL A 50 -9.73 3.72 5.56
N GLU A 51 -9.57 3.79 6.88
CA GLU A 51 -10.12 2.81 7.81
C GLU A 51 -11.42 3.31 8.44
N GLU A 52 -12.36 2.39 8.65
CA GLU A 52 -13.55 2.58 9.48
C GLU A 52 -13.73 1.36 10.41
N GLU A 53 -13.94 1.58 11.72
CA GLU A 53 -14.26 0.51 12.67
C GLU A 53 -15.78 0.51 12.90
N GLN A 54 -16.47 -0.58 12.55
CA GLN A 54 -17.93 -0.70 12.69
C GLN A 54 -18.35 -2.06 13.27
N GLN A 55 -19.50 -2.15 13.95
CA GLN A 55 -20.06 -3.45 14.32
C GLN A 55 -20.86 -4.00 13.13
N ALA A 56 -20.82 -5.31 12.87
CA ALA A 56 -21.63 -5.90 11.78
C ALA A 56 -23.14 -5.73 12.03
N ALA A 57 -23.54 -5.53 13.29
CA ALA A 57 -24.90 -5.17 13.68
C ALA A 57 -25.32 -3.72 13.37
N ALA A 58 -24.40 -2.84 12.93
CA ALA A 58 -24.71 -1.43 12.60
C ALA A 58 -25.31 -1.27 11.20
N GLU A 59 -24.74 -1.96 10.19
CA GLU A 59 -25.21 -1.93 8.79
C GLU A 59 -25.47 -3.36 8.23
N PRO A 60 -26.31 -4.19 8.89
CA PRO A 60 -26.44 -5.60 8.53
C PRO A 60 -26.99 -5.82 7.12
N GLU A 61 -27.98 -5.02 6.69
CA GLU A 61 -28.55 -5.10 5.33
C GLU A 61 -27.51 -4.83 4.23
N ARG A 62 -26.59 -3.89 4.48
CA ARG A 62 -25.51 -3.55 3.55
C ARG A 62 -24.49 -4.68 3.45
N ILE A 63 -24.09 -5.25 4.58
CA ILE A 63 -23.16 -6.39 4.63
C ILE A 63 -23.77 -7.61 3.95
N VAL A 64 -25.04 -7.93 4.25
CA VAL A 64 -25.80 -9.01 3.57
C VAL A 64 -25.82 -8.79 2.07
N LYS A 65 -26.20 -7.60 1.61
CA LYS A 65 -26.22 -7.25 0.19
C LYS A 65 -24.83 -7.33 -0.46
N ALA A 66 -23.76 -6.94 0.24
CA ALA A 66 -22.40 -7.07 -0.26
C ALA A 66 -22.00 -8.56 -0.43
N ILE A 67 -22.38 -9.42 0.53
CA ILE A 67 -22.19 -10.87 0.46
C ILE A 67 -22.98 -11.47 -0.72
N GLU A 68 -24.25 -11.12 -0.90
CA GLU A 68 -25.08 -11.63 -2.01
C GLU A 68 -24.56 -11.24 -3.40
N ASN A 69 -23.86 -10.10 -3.51
CA ASN A 69 -23.22 -9.63 -4.74
C ASN A 69 -21.78 -10.13 -4.94
N THR A 70 -21.25 -10.99 -4.05
CA THR A 70 -19.85 -11.43 -4.07
C THR A 70 -19.39 -11.98 -5.42
N ALA A 71 -20.19 -12.82 -6.08
CA ALA A 71 -19.85 -13.38 -7.40
C ALA A 71 -19.69 -12.33 -8.50
N GLN A 72 -20.44 -11.22 -8.42
CA GLN A 72 -20.27 -10.07 -9.32
C GLN A 72 -19.04 -9.26 -8.90
N ASN A 73 -18.88 -8.97 -7.61
CA ASN A 73 -17.82 -8.11 -7.11
C ASN A 73 -16.42 -8.75 -7.28
N ALA A 74 -16.30 -10.08 -7.19
CA ALA A 74 -15.09 -10.82 -7.56
C ALA A 74 -14.69 -10.61 -9.04
N ARG A 75 -15.66 -10.52 -9.95
CA ARG A 75 -15.41 -10.20 -11.36
C ARG A 75 -14.98 -8.75 -11.55
N GLU A 76 -15.48 -7.82 -10.74
CA GLU A 76 -15.03 -6.43 -10.75
C GLU A 76 -13.60 -6.31 -10.22
N VAL A 77 -13.28 -6.91 -9.06
CA VAL A 77 -11.92 -6.97 -8.49
C VAL A 77 -10.89 -7.41 -9.54
N ARG A 78 -11.16 -8.50 -10.27
CA ARG A 78 -10.27 -9.00 -11.35
C ARG A 78 -9.96 -7.95 -12.43
N ARG A 79 -10.88 -7.04 -12.72
CA ARG A 79 -10.79 -6.04 -13.81
C ARG A 79 -10.45 -4.63 -13.31
N LYS A 80 -10.48 -4.39 -12.01
CA LYS A 80 -10.28 -3.08 -11.39
C LYS A 80 -8.78 -2.78 -11.29
N PHE A 81 -8.30 -1.91 -12.17
CA PHE A 81 -6.90 -1.47 -12.21
C PHE A 81 -6.67 -0.11 -11.53
N ASN A 82 -7.74 0.58 -11.13
CA ASN A 82 -7.69 1.84 -10.41
C ASN A 82 -8.90 1.96 -9.47
N LEU A 83 -8.67 2.55 -8.29
CA LEU A 83 -9.67 2.99 -7.31
C LEU A 83 -9.22 4.36 -6.81
N GLU A 84 -10.15 5.28 -6.59
CA GLU A 84 -9.84 6.58 -5.95
C GLU A 84 -9.77 6.44 -4.42
N ARG A 85 -10.60 5.55 -3.87
CA ARG A 85 -10.73 5.33 -2.43
C ARG A 85 -10.93 3.85 -2.11
N ILE A 86 -10.32 3.38 -1.02
CA ILE A 86 -10.57 2.04 -0.45
C ILE A 86 -10.89 2.23 1.03
N ASP A 87 -12.13 1.95 1.41
CA ASP A 87 -12.58 1.93 2.80
C ASP A 87 -12.49 0.51 3.36
N ILE A 88 -11.83 0.31 4.49
CA ILE A 88 -11.78 -0.99 5.19
C ILE A 88 -12.65 -0.91 6.43
N VAL A 89 -13.77 -1.66 6.41
CA VAL A 89 -14.70 -1.80 7.53
C VAL A 89 -14.31 -3.04 8.33
N PHE A 90 -13.67 -2.82 9.48
CA PHE A 90 -13.39 -3.86 10.45
C PHE A 90 -14.69 -4.29 11.14
N LEU A 91 -14.94 -5.59 11.26
CA LEU A 91 -16.10 -6.21 11.92
C LEU A 91 -15.62 -7.14 13.08
N PRO A 92 -15.30 -6.58 14.26
CA PRO A 92 -14.74 -7.34 15.39
C PRO A 92 -15.67 -8.42 15.95
N ASP A 93 -16.99 -8.25 15.81
CA ASP A 93 -18.01 -9.23 16.19
C ASP A 93 -17.99 -10.44 15.26
N ALA A 94 -17.82 -10.26 13.95
CA ALA A 94 -17.60 -11.35 13.01
C ALA A 94 -16.31 -12.12 13.31
N ALA A 95 -15.21 -11.42 13.63
CA ALA A 95 -13.93 -12.03 14.02
C ALA A 95 -14.04 -12.96 15.25
N GLU A 96 -14.99 -12.67 16.15
CA GLU A 96 -15.25 -13.45 17.36
C GLU A 96 -16.34 -14.52 17.18
N ASN A 97 -16.85 -14.74 15.97
CA ASN A 97 -18.00 -15.60 15.67
C ASN A 97 -19.30 -15.14 16.38
N ARG A 98 -19.47 -13.82 16.53
CA ARG A 98 -20.60 -13.14 17.17
C ARG A 98 -21.39 -12.23 16.22
N ALA A 99 -21.18 -12.36 14.90
CA ALA A 99 -21.96 -11.66 13.90
C ALA A 99 -23.47 -12.00 14.01
N PRO A 100 -24.38 -11.09 13.60
CA PRO A 100 -25.80 -11.37 13.43
C PRO A 100 -26.05 -12.67 12.64
N SER A 101 -27.04 -13.45 13.06
CA SER A 101 -27.33 -14.77 12.47
C SER A 101 -27.69 -14.74 10.98
N GLU A 102 -28.20 -13.61 10.50
CA GLU A 102 -28.48 -13.38 9.08
C GLU A 102 -27.18 -13.28 8.26
N ILE A 103 -26.18 -12.56 8.77
CA ILE A 103 -24.84 -12.45 8.17
C ILE A 103 -24.15 -13.82 8.20
N ASP A 104 -24.13 -14.50 9.35
CA ASP A 104 -23.55 -15.85 9.47
C ASP A 104 -24.22 -16.88 8.55
N GLY A 105 -25.55 -16.78 8.37
CA GLY A 105 -26.28 -17.57 7.37
C GLY A 105 -25.82 -17.29 5.94
N LYS A 106 -25.69 -16.02 5.57
CA LYS A 106 -25.24 -15.59 4.23
C LYS A 106 -23.77 -15.94 3.95
N LEU A 107 -22.89 -15.83 4.94
CA LEU A 107 -21.48 -16.25 4.82
C LEU A 107 -21.34 -17.76 4.54
N LYS A 108 -22.28 -18.57 5.03
CA LYS A 108 -22.35 -20.02 4.75
C LYS A 108 -23.00 -20.32 3.39
N GLU A 109 -24.01 -19.54 3.00
CA GLU A 109 -24.68 -19.66 1.70
C GLU A 109 -23.75 -19.33 0.52
N TYR A 110 -22.90 -18.31 0.67
CA TYR A 110 -22.00 -17.80 -0.39
C TYR A 110 -20.51 -18.15 -0.16
N ALA A 111 -20.23 -19.23 0.56
CA ALA A 111 -18.86 -19.55 0.99
C ALA A 111 -17.88 -19.82 -0.17
N GLU A 112 -18.37 -20.38 -1.29
CA GLU A 112 -17.55 -20.63 -2.49
C GLU A 112 -17.23 -19.34 -3.24
N GLU A 113 -18.24 -18.47 -3.41
CA GLU A 113 -18.09 -17.14 -4.00
C GLU A 113 -17.12 -16.26 -3.21
N ILE A 114 -17.17 -16.32 -1.87
CA ILE A 114 -16.25 -15.59 -0.99
C ILE A 114 -14.82 -16.14 -1.14
N ALA A 115 -14.64 -17.46 -1.27
CA ALA A 115 -13.33 -18.05 -1.52
C ALA A 115 -12.75 -17.64 -2.89
N ASP A 116 -13.60 -17.49 -3.91
CA ASP A 116 -13.21 -16.96 -5.21
C ASP A 116 -12.88 -15.46 -5.14
N LEU A 117 -13.72 -14.62 -4.50
CA LEU A 117 -13.44 -13.19 -4.25
C LEU A 117 -12.06 -12.98 -3.63
N ARG A 118 -11.72 -13.77 -2.59
CA ARG A 118 -10.43 -13.73 -1.92
C ARG A 118 -9.27 -14.03 -2.87
N ARG A 119 -9.42 -15.02 -3.76
CA ARG A 119 -8.41 -15.34 -4.79
C ARG A 119 -8.26 -14.22 -5.83
N GLU A 120 -9.34 -13.55 -6.20
CA GLU A 120 -9.27 -12.38 -7.09
C GLU A 120 -8.62 -11.18 -6.40
N ILE A 121 -8.80 -11.01 -5.07
CA ILE A 121 -8.10 -10.01 -4.26
C ILE A 121 -6.59 -10.30 -4.21
N GLU A 122 -6.17 -11.55 -3.98
CA GLU A 122 -4.75 -11.96 -4.04
C GLU A 122 -4.13 -11.68 -5.41
N GLY A 123 -4.91 -11.77 -6.49
CA GLY A 123 -4.49 -11.40 -7.85
C GLY A 123 -4.51 -9.89 -8.15
N ASN A 124 -5.15 -9.07 -7.30
CA ASN A 124 -5.26 -7.62 -7.48
C ASN A 124 -4.28 -6.91 -6.52
N ALA A 125 -3.14 -6.45 -7.04
CA ALA A 125 -2.09 -5.82 -6.22
C ALA A 125 -2.60 -4.61 -5.40
N MET A 126 -3.52 -3.81 -5.94
CA MET A 126 -4.11 -2.65 -5.24
C MET A 126 -4.98 -3.10 -4.05
N LEU A 127 -5.92 -4.02 -4.33
CA LEU A 127 -6.69 -4.83 -3.39
C LEU A 127 -5.85 -5.36 -2.22
N TYR A 128 -4.90 -6.21 -2.60
CA TYR A 128 -4.02 -6.92 -1.70
C TYR A 128 -3.21 -5.98 -0.80
N HIS A 129 -2.56 -4.96 -1.37
CA HIS A 129 -1.74 -4.04 -0.59
C HIS A 129 -2.55 -3.11 0.32
N ALA A 130 -3.75 -2.68 -0.08
CA ALA A 130 -4.61 -1.88 0.78
C ALA A 130 -5.11 -2.69 1.99
N ILE A 131 -5.40 -3.98 1.81
CA ILE A 131 -5.85 -4.89 2.88
C ILE A 131 -4.69 -5.26 3.81
N ASP A 132 -3.53 -5.61 3.25
CA ASP A 132 -2.32 -5.98 3.99
C ASP A 132 -1.73 -4.79 4.78
N SER A 133 -1.77 -3.57 4.23
CA SER A 133 -1.28 -2.37 4.93
C SER A 133 -2.03 -2.08 6.23
N ARG A 134 -3.31 -2.48 6.33
CA ARG A 134 -4.13 -2.37 7.54
C ARG A 134 -4.14 -3.65 8.38
N SER A 135 -3.17 -4.54 8.16
CA SER A 135 -2.97 -5.82 8.87
C SER A 135 -4.18 -6.78 8.81
N VAL A 136 -5.05 -6.63 7.80
CA VAL A 136 -6.15 -7.56 7.55
C VAL A 136 -5.64 -8.72 6.70
N MET A 137 -5.92 -9.96 7.08
CA MET A 137 -5.60 -11.11 6.21
C MET A 137 -6.70 -11.26 5.15
N VAL A 138 -6.35 -11.55 3.90
CA VAL A 138 -7.35 -11.75 2.83
C VAL A 138 -8.37 -12.85 3.17
N LYS A 139 -7.96 -13.90 3.90
CA LYS A 139 -8.84 -14.96 4.43
C LYS A 139 -9.94 -14.47 5.40
N ASP A 140 -9.82 -13.26 5.93
CA ASP A 140 -10.77 -12.65 6.87
C ASP A 140 -11.69 -11.64 6.16
N VAL A 141 -11.46 -11.32 4.89
CA VAL A 141 -12.38 -10.52 4.06
C VAL A 141 -13.67 -11.29 3.83
N LEU A 142 -14.80 -10.68 4.16
CA LEU A 142 -16.14 -11.26 4.05
C LEU A 142 -16.84 -10.87 2.75
N ALA A 143 -16.71 -9.61 2.34
CA ALA A 143 -17.28 -9.09 1.10
C ALA A 143 -16.53 -7.82 0.65
N VAL A 144 -16.72 -7.45 -0.62
CA VAL A 144 -16.34 -6.15 -1.18
C VAL A 144 -17.58 -5.53 -1.81
N GLU A 145 -17.79 -4.23 -1.61
CA GLU A 145 -18.78 -3.40 -2.29
C GLU A 145 -18.06 -2.34 -3.15
N PHE A 146 -18.67 -1.91 -4.25
CA PHE A 146 -18.19 -0.78 -5.06
C PHE A 146 -19.28 0.30 -5.11
N ASP A 147 -18.91 1.55 -4.84
CA ASP A 147 -19.84 2.68 -4.66
C ASP A 147 -20.29 3.35 -5.97
N GLY A 148 -19.71 2.96 -7.11
CA GLY A 148 -19.94 3.58 -8.42
C GLY A 148 -19.20 4.91 -8.64
N GLN A 149 -18.56 5.47 -7.62
CA GLN A 149 -17.69 6.66 -7.66
C GLN A 149 -16.21 6.29 -7.73
N ASN A 150 -15.90 5.09 -8.27
CA ASN A 150 -14.56 4.53 -8.34
C ASN A 150 -13.93 4.25 -6.95
N GLY A 151 -14.73 4.14 -5.89
CA GLY A 151 -14.32 3.62 -4.59
C GLY A 151 -14.70 2.15 -4.37
N ALA A 152 -14.16 1.55 -3.32
CA ALA A 152 -14.51 0.22 -2.83
C ALA A 152 -14.57 0.19 -1.30
N THR A 153 -15.52 -0.56 -0.74
CA THR A 153 -15.58 -0.87 0.70
C THR A 153 -15.30 -2.36 0.91
N VAL A 154 -14.33 -2.68 1.76
CA VAL A 154 -13.96 -4.05 2.14
C VAL A 154 -14.49 -4.34 3.54
N PHE A 155 -15.37 -5.34 3.68
CA PHE A 155 -15.86 -5.80 4.97
C PHE A 155 -14.99 -6.96 5.46
N ALA A 156 -14.38 -6.85 6.65
CA ALA A 156 -13.42 -7.83 7.14
C ALA A 156 -13.71 -8.27 8.59
N ALA A 157 -13.68 -9.59 8.83
CA ALA A 157 -13.73 -10.21 10.15
C ALA A 157 -12.40 -10.05 10.91
N ALA A 158 -11.98 -8.81 11.10
CA ALA A 158 -10.72 -8.42 11.72
C ALA A 158 -10.93 -7.38 12.84
N LYS A 159 -9.85 -7.06 13.55
CA LYS A 159 -9.81 -5.97 14.53
C LYS A 159 -8.72 -4.98 14.09
N PRO A 160 -8.94 -3.66 14.20
CA PRO A 160 -7.90 -2.69 13.90
C PRO A 160 -6.74 -2.84 14.87
N VAL A 161 -5.52 -2.72 14.36
CA VAL A 161 -4.29 -2.73 15.16
C VAL A 161 -4.07 -1.32 15.69
N ARG A 162 -4.04 -1.15 17.01
CA ARG A 162 -3.82 0.13 17.71
C ARG A 162 -2.38 0.28 18.20
#